data_AF-A0A959TH58-F1
#
_entry.id   AF-A0A959TH58-F1
#
_cell.length_a   1.000
_cell.length_b   1.000
_cell.length_c   1.000
_cell.angle_alpha   90.00
_cell.angle_beta   90.00
_cell.angle_gamma   90.00
#
_symmetry.space_group_name_H-M   'P 1'
#
loop_
_entity.id
_entity.type
_entity.pdbx_description
1 polymer ?
#
loop_
_entity_poly.entity_id
_entity_poly.type
_entity_poly.pdbx_seq_one_letter_code
_entity_poly.pdbx_strand_id
1 'polypeptide(L)'
;MAALAAGFVNSTDRHVFLTGKAGTGKTTLLRRVVAGTHKRCVIVAPTGIAALNAGGVTIHSQFLLPFGTFVPERRLPAELVGTGRFHDRYTLDGRHPLNAVRRQVLRDLD
;
A
#
# COMPACT_ATOMS: atom_id res chain seq x y z
N MET A 1 -14.15 1.79 -20.54
CA MET A 1 -13.05 1.92 -19.55
C MET A 1 -13.19 0.97 -18.37
N ALA A 2 -14.29 0.98 -17.61
CA ALA A 2 -14.39 0.13 -16.42
C ALA A 2 -14.31 -1.39 -16.71
N ALA A 3 -15.03 -1.83 -17.75
CA ALA A 3 -14.97 -3.23 -18.20
C ALA A 3 -13.58 -3.64 -18.71
N LEU A 4 -12.89 -2.74 -19.41
CA LEU A 4 -11.52 -2.98 -19.90
C LEU A 4 -10.53 -3.14 -18.72
N ALA A 5 -10.59 -2.22 -17.74
CA ALA A 5 -9.73 -2.28 -16.57
C ALA A 5 -10.01 -3.55 -15.75
N ALA A 6 -11.28 -3.88 -15.50
CA ALA A 6 -11.66 -5.11 -14.79
C ALA A 6 -11.21 -6.36 -15.54
N GLY A 7 -11.39 -6.40 -16.87
CA GLY A 7 -10.89 -7.47 -17.72
C GLY A 7 -9.37 -7.64 -17.59
N PHE A 8 -8.62 -6.54 -17.72
CA PHE A 8 -7.16 -6.56 -17.61
C PHE A 8 -6.68 -7.04 -16.23
N VAL A 9 -7.31 -6.57 -15.13
CA VAL A 9 -6.98 -7.01 -13.77
C VAL A 9 -7.28 -8.51 -13.59
N ASN A 10 -8.40 -8.98 -14.14
CA ASN A 10 -8.84 -10.36 -13.97
C ASN A 10 -8.12 -11.35 -14.88
N SER A 11 -7.61 -10.93 -16.04
CA SER A 11 -6.98 -11.81 -17.02
C SER A 11 -5.45 -11.74 -17.04
N THR A 12 -4.84 -10.85 -16.26
CA THR A 12 -3.38 -10.67 -16.23
C THR A 12 -2.85 -10.45 -14.82
N ASP A 13 -1.56 -10.75 -14.62
CA ASP A 13 -0.83 -10.45 -13.38
C ASP A 13 0.11 -9.25 -13.58
N ARG A 14 -0.33 -8.28 -14.37
CA ARG A 14 0.46 -7.08 -14.70
C ARG A 14 0.09 -5.90 -13.80
N HIS A 15 1.07 -5.08 -13.47
CA HIS A 15 0.83 -3.83 -12.75
C HIS A 15 0.14 -2.79 -13.64
N VAL A 16 -0.84 -2.08 -13.07
CA VAL A 16 -1.59 -1.02 -13.75
C VAL A 16 -1.48 0.28 -12.96
N PHE A 17 -1.10 1.36 -13.63
CA PHE A 17 -1.20 2.70 -13.09
C PHE A 17 -2.40 3.44 -13.68
N LEU A 18 -3.40 3.70 -12.86
CA LEU A 18 -4.59 4.45 -13.24
C LEU A 18 -4.52 5.89 -12.76
N THR A 19 -4.60 6.83 -13.69
CA THR A 19 -4.67 8.26 -13.41
C THR A 19 -5.90 8.90 -14.07
N GLY A 20 -6.21 10.13 -13.68
CA GLY A 20 -7.32 10.92 -14.21
C GLY A 20 -7.57 12.16 -13.37
N LYS A 21 -8.17 13.19 -13.99
CA LYS A 21 -8.52 14.46 -13.31
C LYS A 21 -9.43 14.24 -12.08
N ALA A 22 -9.53 15.23 -11.20
CA ALA A 22 -10.50 15.20 -10.12
C ALA A 22 -11.93 14.98 -10.65
N GLY A 23 -12.78 14.27 -9.91
CA GLY A 23 -14.17 14.00 -10.32
C GLY A 23 -14.37 12.92 -11.40
N THR A 24 -13.31 12.34 -11.96
CA THR A 24 -13.42 11.34 -13.06
C THR A 24 -13.81 9.91 -12.63
N GLY A 25 -14.30 9.73 -11.40
CA GLY A 25 -14.81 8.43 -10.94
C GLY A 25 -13.77 7.37 -10.61
N LYS A 26 -12.50 7.73 -10.35
CA LYS A 26 -11.41 6.78 -10.00
C LYS A 26 -11.77 5.85 -8.83
N THR A 27 -12.31 6.40 -7.74
CA THR A 27 -12.74 5.61 -6.58
C THR A 27 -13.92 4.69 -6.94
N THR A 28 -14.84 5.16 -7.78
CA THR A 28 -15.94 4.34 -8.30
C THR A 28 -15.41 3.18 -9.13
N LEU A 29 -14.40 3.41 -9.97
CA LEU A 29 -13.75 2.36 -10.74
C LEU A 29 -13.09 1.33 -9.82
N LEU A 30 -12.30 1.78 -8.84
CA LEU A 30 -11.65 0.90 -7.86
C LEU A 30 -12.67 -0.02 -7.18
N ARG A 31 -13.77 0.55 -6.67
CA ARG A 31 -14.83 -0.23 -6.01
C ARG A 31 -15.48 -1.25 -6.95
N ARG A 32 -15.71 -0.91 -8.22
CA ARG A 32 -16.27 -1.86 -9.20
C ARG A 32 -15.32 -2.99 -9.54
N VAL A 33 -14.02 -2.70 -9.69
CA VAL A 33 -13.00 -3.74 -9.94
C VAL A 33 -12.90 -4.68 -8.74
N VAL A 34 -12.82 -4.14 -7.52
CA VAL A 34 -12.73 -4.94 -6.28
C VAL A 34 -14.00 -5.77 -6.05
N ALA A 35 -15.19 -5.23 -6.31
CA ALA A 35 -16.44 -5.96 -6.14
C ALA A 35 -16.65 -7.08 -7.19
N GLY A 36 -15.99 -7.00 -8.33
CA GLY A 36 -16.18 -7.93 -9.46
C GLY A 36 -14.95 -8.78 -9.80
N THR A 37 -13.89 -8.71 -9.00
CA THR A 37 -12.70 -9.55 -9.20
C THR A 37 -12.82 -10.85 -8.41
N HIS A 38 -12.31 -11.94 -8.98
CA HIS A 38 -12.14 -13.21 -8.28
C HIS A 38 -10.80 -13.26 -7.52
N LYS A 39 -9.93 -12.26 -7.70
CA LYS A 39 -8.64 -12.18 -7.03
C LYS A 39 -8.83 -11.69 -5.59
N ARG A 40 -8.12 -12.32 -4.65
CA ARG A 40 -8.04 -11.79 -3.28
C ARG A 40 -7.24 -10.50 -3.32
N CYS A 41 -7.78 -9.45 -2.69
CA CYS A 41 -7.19 -8.12 -2.76
C CYS A 41 -7.20 -7.41 -1.42
N VAL A 42 -6.19 -6.59 -1.18
CA VAL A 42 -6.14 -5.62 -0.09
C VAL A 42 -6.09 -4.21 -0.67
N ILE A 43 -6.89 -3.30 -0.12
CA ILE A 43 -6.85 -1.89 -0.50
C ILE A 43 -5.99 -1.15 0.52
N VAL A 44 -4.94 -0.51 0.03
CA VAL A 44 -4.07 0.36 0.84
C VAL A 44 -4.02 1.77 0.28
N ALA A 45 -3.91 2.76 1.17
CA ALA A 45 -3.80 4.17 0.80
C ALA A 45 -2.77 4.93 1.68
N PRO A 46 -2.25 6.08 1.23
CA PRO A 46 -1.23 6.83 1.99
C PRO A 46 -1.81 7.57 3.21
N THR A 47 -3.10 7.96 3.20
CA THR A 47 -3.74 8.71 4.28
C THR A 47 -4.97 7.98 4.81
N GLY A 48 -5.32 8.26 6.08
CA GLY A 48 -6.47 7.64 6.74
C GLY A 48 -7.80 7.91 6.03
N ILE A 49 -8.04 9.16 5.61
CA ILE A 49 -9.28 9.52 4.88
C ILE A 49 -9.36 8.82 3.52
N ALA A 50 -8.24 8.70 2.80
CA ALA A 50 -8.23 7.98 1.53
C ALA A 50 -8.48 6.47 1.72
N ALA A 51 -7.86 5.87 2.74
CA ALA A 51 -8.08 4.47 3.09
C ALA A 51 -9.55 4.22 3.47
N LEU A 52 -10.11 5.05 4.34
CA LEU A 52 -11.52 4.99 4.76
C LEU A 52 -12.47 5.09 3.56
N ASN A 53 -12.25 6.08 2.69
CA ASN A 53 -13.07 6.29 1.50
C ASN A 53 -12.97 5.12 0.50
N ALA A 54 -11.83 4.43 0.46
CA ALA A 54 -11.64 3.26 -0.38
C ALA A 54 -12.08 1.94 0.28
N GLY A 55 -12.46 1.95 1.56
CA GLY A 55 -12.78 0.74 2.32
C GLY A 55 -11.56 -0.11 2.66
N GLY A 56 -10.39 0.52 2.81
CA GLY A 56 -9.11 -0.13 3.05
C GLY A 56 -8.42 0.36 4.32
N VAL A 57 -7.11 0.11 4.38
CA VAL A 57 -6.23 0.52 5.49
C VAL A 57 -5.08 1.39 4.97
N THR A 58 -4.32 2.02 5.87
CA THR A 58 -3.16 2.80 5.43
C THR A 58 -1.98 1.89 5.12
N ILE A 59 -1.07 2.33 4.26
CA ILE A 59 0.20 1.62 4.02
C ILE A 59 0.94 1.42 5.35
N HIS A 60 0.98 2.45 6.20
CA HIS A 60 1.60 2.38 7.52
C HIS A 60 0.97 1.30 8.42
N SER A 61 -0.36 1.22 8.49
CA SER A 61 -1.01 0.26 9.40
C SER A 61 -1.00 -1.17 8.85
N GLN A 62 -1.05 -1.36 7.53
CA GLN A 62 -0.97 -2.68 6.93
C GLN A 62 0.42 -3.27 7.07
N PHE A 63 1.46 -2.48 6.80
CA PHE A 63 2.84 -2.95 6.77
C PHE A 63 3.62 -2.67 8.06
N LEU A 64 2.97 -2.11 9.08
CA LEU A 64 3.58 -1.67 10.34
C LEU A 64 4.78 -0.72 10.14
N LEU A 65 4.77 0.07 9.08
CA LEU A 65 5.85 0.99 8.76
C LEU A 65 5.85 2.19 9.71
N PRO A 66 7.00 2.59 10.26
CA PRO A 66 7.09 3.78 11.09
C PRO A 66 6.90 5.05 10.27
N PHE A 67 6.49 6.12 10.96
CA PHE A 67 6.47 7.45 10.37
C PHE A 67 7.90 8.03 10.35
N GLY A 68 8.27 8.62 9.22
CA GLY A 68 9.57 9.20 8.99
C GLY A 68 10.08 8.92 7.59
N THR A 69 11.26 9.43 7.28
CA THR A 69 11.92 9.22 6.00
C THR A 69 12.69 7.90 6.05
N PHE A 70 12.48 7.04 5.07
CA PHE A 70 13.32 5.85 4.89
C PHE A 70 14.56 6.20 4.06
N VAL A 71 15.73 5.86 4.57
CA VAL A 71 17.01 5.94 3.88
C VAL A 71 17.40 4.52 3.50
N PRO A 72 17.61 4.21 2.20
CA PRO A 72 17.84 2.85 1.72
C PRO A 72 19.27 2.31 2.03
N GLU A 73 19.86 2.74 3.13
CA GLU A 73 21.17 2.34 3.63
C GLU A 73 21.05 1.29 4.74
N ARG A 74 22.13 0.52 4.99
CA ARG A 74 22.16 -0.44 6.11
C ARG A 74 22.12 0.25 7.47
N ARG A 75 22.79 1.41 7.58
CA ARG A 75 22.83 2.24 8.77
C ARG A 75 22.66 3.70 8.38
N LEU A 76 21.99 4.45 9.24
CA LEU A 76 21.79 5.87 9.04
C LEU A 76 23.14 6.62 8.99
N PRO A 77 23.37 7.49 8.00
CA PRO A 77 24.51 8.40 7.97
C PRO A 77 24.60 9.23 9.26
N ALA A 78 25.82 9.44 9.77
CA ALA A 78 26.05 10.18 11.02
C ALA A 78 25.43 11.58 11.00
N GLU A 79 25.43 12.24 9.83
CA GLU A 79 24.84 13.55 9.58
C GLU A 79 23.31 13.61 9.80
N LEU A 80 22.62 12.47 9.65
CA LEU A 80 21.17 12.37 9.80
C LEU A 80 20.76 11.92 11.21
N VAL A 81 21.72 11.50 12.05
CA VAL A 81 21.45 11.08 13.42
C VAL A 81 21.00 12.29 14.24
N GLY A 82 19.77 12.23 14.78
CA GLY A 82 19.23 13.28 15.65
C GLY A 82 18.65 14.50 14.93
N THR A 83 18.75 14.59 13.59
CA THR A 83 18.21 15.72 12.82
C THR A 83 16.73 15.54 12.44
N GLY A 84 16.19 14.34 12.60
CA GLY A 84 14.78 14.06 12.31
C GLY A 84 14.43 12.59 12.51
N ARG A 85 13.20 12.24 12.12
CA ARG A 85 12.73 10.85 12.12
C ARG A 85 13.17 10.17 10.82
N PHE A 86 14.37 9.63 10.84
CA PHE A 86 14.89 8.80 9.76
C PHE A 86 14.94 7.34 10.18
N HIS A 87 14.66 6.45 9.24
CA HIS A 87 14.73 5.00 9.41
C HIS A 87 15.65 4.43 8.34
N ASP A 88 16.48 3.47 8.71
CA ASP A 88 17.36 2.72 7.80
C ASP A 88 16.87 1.28 7.69
N ARG A 89 17.57 0.43 6.92
CA ARG A 89 17.18 -0.99 6.80
C ARG A 89 17.26 -1.72 8.14
N TYR A 90 18.24 -1.38 8.98
CA TYR A 90 18.43 -2.02 10.28
C TYR A 90 17.29 -1.70 11.25
N THR A 91 16.83 -0.45 11.32
CA THR A 91 15.73 -0.04 12.20
C THR A 91 14.36 -0.49 11.69
N LEU A 92 14.15 -0.59 10.38
CA LEU A 92 12.92 -1.16 9.82
C LEU A 92 12.82 -2.67 10.13
N ASP A 93 13.82 -3.45 9.73
CA ASP A 93 13.77 -4.91 9.85
C ASP A 93 13.77 -5.37 11.31
N GLY A 94 14.53 -4.67 12.17
CA GLY A 94 14.69 -5.03 13.58
C GLY A 94 13.60 -4.52 14.52
N ARG A 95 12.94 -3.39 14.20
CA ARG A 95 11.98 -2.76 15.13
C ARG A 95 10.55 -2.70 14.62
N HIS A 96 10.33 -2.97 13.33
CA HIS A 96 9.01 -2.89 12.71
C HIS A 96 8.64 -4.15 11.92
N PRO A 97 8.82 -5.36 12.48
CA PRO A 97 8.44 -6.58 11.79
C PRO A 97 6.91 -6.69 11.67
N LEU A 98 6.43 -7.22 10.55
CA LEU A 98 5.01 -7.59 10.41
C LEU A 98 4.61 -8.57 11.50
N ASN A 99 3.54 -8.27 12.22
CA ASN A 99 2.97 -9.22 13.17
C ASN A 99 2.27 -10.38 12.44
N ALA A 100 1.95 -11.45 13.17
CA ALA A 100 1.37 -12.67 12.60
C ALA A 100 0.06 -12.40 11.84
N VAL A 101 -0.78 -11.49 12.35
CA VAL A 101 -2.07 -11.12 11.75
C VAL A 101 -1.86 -10.44 10.41
N ARG A 102 -1.01 -9.40 10.34
CA ARG A 102 -0.73 -8.68 9.09
C ARG A 102 -0.03 -9.56 8.06
N ARG A 103 0.86 -10.43 8.53
CA ARG A 103 1.52 -11.42 7.66
C ARG A 103 0.52 -12.43 7.10
N GLN A 104 -0.48 -12.84 7.88
CA GLN A 104 -1.53 -13.75 7.41
C GLN A 104 -2.34 -13.09 6.30
N VAL A 105 -2.72 -11.82 6.44
CA VAL A 105 -3.43 -11.09 5.37
C VAL A 105 -2.65 -11.15 4.06
N LEU A 106 -1.32 -10.99 4.09
CA LEU A 106 -0.51 -11.07 2.87
C LEU A 106 -0.45 -12.48 2.29
N ARG A 107 -0.32 -13.51 3.15
CA ARG A 107 -0.36 -14.91 2.71
C ARG A 107 -1.70 -15.31 2.12
N ASP A 108 -2.78 -14.72 2.61
CA ASP A 108 -4.12 -14.94 2.07
C ASP A 108 -4.30 -14.26 0.72
N LEU A 109 -3.35 -13.45 0.22
CA LEU A 109 -3.41 -12.88 -1.13
C LEU A 109 -2.80 -13.80 -2.19
N ASP A 110 -1.84 -14.66 -1.81
CA ASP A 110 -1.15 -15.64 -2.67
C ASP A 110 -2.02 -16.87 -2.92
#